data_AF-A0A1E5SRT6-F1
#
_entry.id   AF-A0A1E5SRT6-F1
#
_cell.length_a   1.000
_cell.length_b   1.000
_cell.length_c   1.000
_cell.angle_alpha   90.00
_cell.angle_beta   90.00
_cell.angle_gamma   90.00
#
_symmetry.space_group_name_H-M   'P 1'
#
loop_
_entity.id
_entity.type
_entity.pdbx_description
1 polymer ?
#
loop_
_entity_poly.entity_id
_entity_poly.type
_entity_poly.pdbx_seq_one_letter_code
_entity_poly.pdbx_strand_id
1 'polypeptide(L)'
;MLDLINEGGPFFMGLLSIIGAGMIALAIFNTYSIFKTSESQKANTKIVQVREIGLLALVMGVLGTTVNLLGAFQAIEAAGDVSMSLLAGGLKYSTYTIIYGMIIYILSLLISIGLRWRVSKISA
;
A
#
# COMPACT_ATOMS: atom_id res chain seq x y z
N MET A 1 -3.48 14.71 -4.18
CA MET A 1 -3.56 13.35 -3.56
C MET A 1 -5.00 12.87 -3.44
N LEU A 2 -5.96 13.72 -3.09
CA LEU A 2 -7.38 13.37 -3.12
C LEU A 2 -7.87 13.08 -4.56
N ASP A 3 -7.31 13.76 -5.57
CA ASP A 3 -7.66 13.51 -6.98
C ASP A 3 -7.22 12.11 -7.45
N LEU A 4 -6.05 11.62 -6.99
CA LEU A 4 -5.58 10.25 -7.26
C LEU A 4 -6.56 9.19 -6.71
N ILE A 5 -7.10 9.42 -5.51
CA ILE A 5 -8.08 8.53 -4.86
C ILE A 5 -9.40 8.50 -5.62
N ASN A 6 -9.81 9.65 -6.16
CA ASN A 6 -11.05 9.77 -6.90
C ASN A 6 -10.93 9.20 -8.33
N GLU A 7 -9.73 9.28 -8.91
CA GLU A 7 -9.41 8.86 -10.27
C GLU A 7 -9.15 7.35 -10.41
N GLY A 8 -8.52 6.68 -9.44
CA GLY A 8 -8.12 5.26 -9.55
C GLY A 8 -9.21 4.21 -9.33
N GLY A 9 -10.48 4.63 -9.22
CA GLY A 9 -11.62 3.75 -8.92
C GLY A 9 -11.92 3.67 -7.42
N PRO A 10 -13.17 3.95 -6.97
CA PRO A 10 -13.51 4.11 -5.56
C PRO A 10 -13.23 2.87 -4.69
N PHE A 11 -13.38 1.67 -5.26
CA PHE A 11 -13.32 0.43 -4.51
C PHE A 11 -11.91 0.09 -4.01
N PHE A 12 -10.94 -0.02 -4.93
CA PHE A 12 -9.56 -0.39 -4.56
C PHE A 12 -8.82 0.75 -3.86
N MET A 13 -9.06 2.00 -4.26
CA MET A 13 -8.50 3.17 -3.58
C MET A 13 -9.00 3.28 -2.12
N GLY A 14 -10.30 3.05 -1.89
CA GLY A 14 -10.87 3.00 -0.55
C GLY A 14 -10.27 1.87 0.30
N LEU A 15 -10.15 0.67 -0.27
CA LEU A 15 -9.56 -0.48 0.40
C LEU A 15 -8.09 -0.25 0.78
N LEU A 16 -7.28 0.29 -0.14
CA LEU A 16 -5.89 0.66 0.14
C LEU A 16 -5.77 1.73 1.21
N SER A 17 -6.69 2.70 1.23
CA SER A 17 -6.71 3.75 2.26
C SER A 17 -6.99 3.18 3.65
N ILE A 18 -7.90 2.21 3.77
CA ILE A 18 -8.18 1.51 5.03
C ILE A 18 -6.94 0.72 5.50
N ILE A 19 -6.30 -0.02 4.59
CA ILE A 19 -5.08 -0.77 4.91
C ILE A 19 -3.95 0.19 5.33
N GLY A 20 -3.78 1.30 4.60
CA GLY A 20 -2.80 2.33 4.92
C GLY A 20 -3.04 2.98 6.28
N ALA A 21 -4.28 3.34 6.61
CA ALA A 21 -4.65 3.89 7.90
C ALA A 21 -4.38 2.88 9.04
N GLY A 22 -4.74 1.60 8.85
CA GLY A 22 -4.45 0.53 9.80
C GLY A 22 -2.94 0.34 10.01
N MET A 23 -2.15 0.40 8.94
CA MET A 23 -0.69 0.34 8.99
C MET A 23 -0.11 1.50 9.78
N ILE A 24 -0.56 2.73 9.54
CA ILE A 24 -0.10 3.93 10.26
C ILE A 24 -0.46 3.83 11.75
N ALA A 25 -1.69 3.42 12.08
CA ALA A 25 -2.11 3.24 13.47
C ALA A 25 -1.20 2.22 14.19
N LEU A 26 -0.99 1.04 13.59
CA LEU A 26 -0.10 0.02 14.15
C LEU A 26 1.34 0.48 14.25
N ALA A 27 1.86 1.23 13.27
CA ALA A 27 3.18 1.82 13.32
C ALA A 27 3.36 2.77 14.52
N ILE A 28 2.38 3.63 14.79
CA ILE A 28 2.39 4.55 15.93
C ILE A 28 2.34 3.77 17.26
N PHE A 29 1.39 2.84 17.40
CA PHE A 29 1.27 2.00 18.61
C PHE A 29 2.55 1.18 18.87
N ASN A 30 3.13 0.61 17.83
CA ASN A 30 4.34 -0.19 17.93
C ASN A 30 5.55 0.68 18.27
N THR A 31 5.66 1.88 17.72
CA THR A 31 6.73 2.83 18.08
C THR A 31 6.66 3.18 19.56
N TYR A 32 5.49 3.55 20.08
CA TYR A 32 5.32 3.87 21.50
C TYR A 32 5.63 2.65 22.40
N SER A 33 5.18 1.46 21.99
CA SER A 33 5.46 0.23 22.73
C SER A 33 6.94 -0.16 22.71
N ILE A 34 7.66 0.03 21.61
CA ILE A 34 9.09 -0.30 21.48
C ILE A 34 9.93 0.61 22.38
N PHE A 35 9.55 1.87 22.54
CA PHE A 35 10.25 2.81 23.43
C PHE A 35 10.14 2.43 24.92
N LYS A 36 9.08 1.69 25.32
CA LYS A 36 8.87 1.28 26.71
C LYS A 36 9.38 -0.15 27.00
N THR A 37 9.66 -0.93 25.96
CA THR A 37 10.05 -2.34 26.09
C THR A 37 11.58 -2.48 25.97
N SER A 38 12.21 -3.15 26.94
CA SER A 38 13.66 -3.47 26.88
C SER A 38 13.95 -4.81 26.18
N GLU A 39 12.91 -5.56 25.81
CA GLU A 39 13.06 -6.83 25.07
C GLU A 39 13.15 -6.63 23.55
N SER A 40 14.35 -6.84 23.01
CA SER A 40 14.65 -6.78 21.57
C SER A 40 13.83 -7.77 20.73
N GLN A 41 13.50 -8.95 21.26
CA GLN A 41 12.76 -9.98 20.53
C GLN A 41 11.29 -9.58 20.28
N LYS A 42 10.59 -9.04 21.28
CA LYS A 42 9.22 -8.54 21.12
C LYS A 42 9.15 -7.31 20.21
N ALA A 43 10.18 -6.46 20.23
CA ALA A 43 10.28 -5.31 19.35
C ALA A 43 10.40 -5.71 17.87
N ASN A 44 11.23 -6.72 17.56
CA ASN A 44 11.39 -7.21 16.19
C ASN A 44 10.09 -7.78 15.60
N THR A 45 9.31 -8.55 16.37
CA THR A 45 8.02 -9.07 15.90
C THR A 45 7.06 -7.96 15.51
N LYS A 46 6.98 -6.88 16.30
CA LYS A 46 6.14 -5.72 16.01
C LYS A 46 6.58 -4.96 14.74
N ILE A 47 7.89 -4.87 14.53
CA ILE A 47 8.44 -4.24 13.32
C ILE A 47 8.12 -5.05 12.07
N VAL A 48 8.19 -6.38 12.16
CA VAL A 48 7.82 -7.28 11.06
C VAL A 48 6.33 -7.12 10.72
N GLN A 49 5.44 -7.03 11.70
CA GLN A 49 4.01 -6.82 11.46
C GLN A 49 3.71 -5.57 10.63
N VAL A 50 4.37 -4.44 10.92
CA VAL A 50 4.20 -3.20 10.14
C VAL A 50 4.61 -3.42 8.67
N ARG A 51 5.70 -4.15 8.44
CA ARG A 51 6.19 -4.50 7.10
C ARG A 51 5.23 -5.41 6.35
N GLU A 52 4.73 -6.45 6.99
CA GLU A 52 3.81 -7.41 6.37
C GLU A 52 2.48 -6.73 5.97
N ILE A 53 1.97 -5.81 6.78
CA ILE A 53 0.76 -5.04 6.43
C ILE A 53 1.03 -4.06 5.29
N GLY A 54 2.21 -3.42 5.26
CA GLY A 54 2.64 -2.62 4.12
C GLY A 54 2.72 -3.45 2.83
N LEU A 55 3.24 -4.68 2.93
CA LEU A 55 3.33 -5.61 1.80
C LEU A 55 1.93 -6.04 1.33
N LEU A 56 1.00 -6.29 2.26
CA LEU A 56 -0.40 -6.52 1.91
C LEU A 56 -0.98 -5.35 1.12
N ALA A 57 -0.70 -4.10 1.50
CA ALA A 57 -1.14 -2.93 0.72
C ALA A 57 -0.58 -2.95 -0.72
N LEU A 58 0.69 -3.31 -0.89
CA LEU A 58 1.30 -3.43 -2.23
C LEU A 58 0.62 -4.54 -3.06
N VAL A 59 0.44 -5.73 -2.48
CA VAL A 59 -0.21 -6.86 -3.16
C VAL A 59 -1.64 -6.50 -3.55
N MET A 60 -2.38 -5.83 -2.67
CA MET A 60 -3.73 -5.35 -2.96
C MET A 60 -3.74 -4.29 -4.08
N GLY A 61 -2.70 -3.44 -4.16
CA GLY A 61 -2.56 -2.47 -5.25
C GLY A 61 -2.32 -3.13 -6.61
N VAL A 62 -1.48 -4.18 -6.64
CA VAL A 62 -1.26 -5.00 -7.84
C VAL A 62 -2.55 -5.71 -8.25
N LEU A 63 -3.24 -6.35 -7.30
CA LEU A 63 -4.52 -7.02 -7.55
C LEU A 63 -5.58 -6.06 -8.09
N GLY A 64 -5.71 -4.87 -7.49
CA GLY A 64 -6.67 -3.86 -7.94
C GLY A 64 -6.40 -3.39 -9.37
N THR A 65 -5.12 -3.24 -9.73
CA THR A 65 -4.75 -2.89 -11.10
C THR A 65 -5.08 -4.01 -12.07
N THR A 66 -4.79 -5.27 -11.74
CA THR A 66 -5.14 -6.41 -12.60
C THR A 66 -6.65 -6.49 -12.82
N VAL A 67 -7.47 -6.31 -11.77
CA VAL A 67 -8.94 -6.31 -11.89
C VAL A 67 -9.43 -5.14 -12.76
N ASN A 68 -8.88 -3.95 -12.57
CA ASN A 68 -9.23 -2.77 -13.37
C ASN A 68 -8.88 -2.97 -14.85
N LEU A 69 -7.70 -3.53 -15.13
CA LEU A 69 -7.26 -3.84 -16.50
C LEU A 69 -8.14 -4.91 -17.15
N LEU A 70 -8.51 -5.97 -16.41
CA LEU A 70 -9.41 -6.99 -16.91
C LEU A 70 -10.77 -6.41 -17.30
N GLY A 71 -11.36 -5.56 -16.44
CA GLY A 71 -12.62 -4.87 -16.76
C GLY A 71 -12.50 -3.95 -17.98
N ALA A 72 -11.38 -3.23 -18.11
CA ALA A 72 -11.10 -2.42 -19.28
C ALA A 72 -10.99 -3.27 -20.56
N PHE A 73 -10.25 -4.38 -20.53
CA PHE A 73 -10.11 -5.27 -21.68
C PHE A 73 -11.43 -5.92 -22.09
N GLN A 74 -12.28 -6.34 -21.14
CA GLN A 74 -13.61 -6.86 -21.44
C GLN A 74 -14.50 -5.82 -22.12
N ALA A 75 -14.44 -4.56 -21.69
CA ALA A 75 -15.18 -3.47 -22.33
C ALA A 75 -14.69 -3.21 -23.77
N ILE A 76 -13.40 -3.36 -24.02
CA ILE A 76 -12.81 -3.22 -25.36
C ILE A 76 -13.26 -4.34 -26.27
N GLU A 77 -13.19 -5.58 -25.78
CA GLU A 77 -13.63 -6.78 -26.51
C GLU A 77 -15.10 -6.67 -26.92
N ALA A 78 -15.96 -6.17 -26.03
CA ALA A 78 -17.39 -5.99 -26.31
C ALA A 78 -17.71 -4.82 -27.26
N ALA A 79 -16.91 -3.76 -27.25
CA ALA A 79 -17.15 -2.55 -28.04
C ALA A 79 -16.57 -2.61 -29.47
N GLY A 80 -15.55 -3.44 -29.70
CA GLY A 80 -14.93 -3.64 -31.01
C GLY A 80 -14.01 -2.51 -31.46
N ASP A 81 -14.55 -1.31 -31.71
CA ASP A 81 -13.77 -0.13 -32.10
C ASP A 81 -13.71 0.90 -30.96
N VAL A 82 -12.54 1.03 -30.36
CA VAL A 82 -12.32 1.89 -29.18
C VAL A 82 -11.19 2.85 -29.47
N SER A 83 -11.45 4.15 -29.31
CA SER A 83 -10.41 5.16 -29.51
C SER A 83 -9.22 4.90 -28.58
N MET A 84 -8.01 4.98 -29.12
CA MET A 84 -6.77 4.78 -28.35
C MET A 84 -6.62 5.78 -27.20
N SER A 85 -7.24 6.96 -27.32
CA SER A 85 -7.34 7.97 -26.25
C SER A 85 -8.13 7.47 -25.04
N LEU A 86 -9.21 6.71 -25.25
CA LEU A 86 -10.01 6.13 -24.17
C LEU A 86 -9.23 5.03 -23.43
N LEU A 87 -8.51 4.19 -24.19
CA LEU A 87 -7.63 3.16 -23.64
C LEU A 87 -6.53 3.75 -22.76
N ALA A 88 -5.86 4.79 -23.27
CA ALA A 88 -4.82 5.49 -22.54
C ALA A 88 -5.35 6.05 -21.21
N GLY A 89 -6.59 6.55 -21.19
CA GLY A 89 -7.28 6.96 -19.97
C GLY A 89 -7.45 5.83 -18.96
N GLY A 90 -7.99 4.67 -19.38
CA GLY A 90 -8.19 3.51 -18.50
C GLY A 90 -6.89 2.93 -17.94
N LEU A 91 -5.83 2.89 -18.75
CA LEU A 91 -4.49 2.45 -18.32
C LEU A 91 -3.84 3.42 -17.33
N LYS A 92 -4.02 4.73 -17.54
CA LYS A 92 -3.56 5.78 -16.61
C LYS A 92 -4.17 5.56 -15.22
N TYR A 93 -5.49 5.35 -15.15
CA TYR A 93 -6.17 5.12 -13.87
C TYR A 93 -5.73 3.84 -13.16
N SER A 94 -5.55 2.76 -13.93
CA SER A 94 -5.08 1.48 -13.37
C SER A 94 -3.70 1.62 -12.72
N THR A 95 -2.81 2.41 -13.34
CA THR A 95 -1.45 2.63 -12.83
C THR A 95 -1.44 3.37 -11.49
N TYR A 96 -2.40 4.26 -11.25
CA TYR A 96 -2.50 4.99 -9.97
C TYR A 96 -2.73 4.09 -8.77
N THR A 97 -3.45 2.98 -8.94
CA THR A 97 -3.71 2.00 -7.87
C THR A 97 -2.43 1.30 -7.40
N ILE A 98 -1.56 0.88 -8.33
CA ILE A 98 -0.24 0.34 -8.00
C ILE A 98 0.65 1.39 -7.35
N ILE A 99 0.70 2.62 -7.89
CA ILE A 99 1.51 3.71 -7.31
C ILE A 99 1.11 3.96 -5.86
N TYR A 100 -0.18 4.00 -5.57
CA TYR A 100 -0.67 4.20 -4.22
C TYR A 100 -0.28 3.07 -3.25
N GLY A 101 -0.44 1.80 -3.66
CA GLY A 101 0.02 0.65 -2.89
C GLY A 101 1.54 0.65 -2.64
N MET A 102 2.34 1.05 -3.64
CA MET A 102 3.79 1.20 -3.50
C MET A 102 4.16 2.29 -2.49
N ILE A 103 3.49 3.44 -2.51
CA ILE A 103 3.74 4.53 -1.55
C ILE A 103 3.50 4.03 -0.12
N ILE A 104 2.39 3.32 0.13
CA ILE A 104 2.09 2.75 1.46
C ILE A 104 3.19 1.79 1.90
N TYR A 105 3.67 0.93 1.00
CA TYR A 105 4.73 -0.03 1.32
C TYR A 105 6.08 0.65 1.58
N ILE A 106 6.45 1.66 0.78
CA ILE A 106 7.67 2.45 0.99
C ILE A 106 7.64 3.11 2.37
N LEU A 107 6.51 3.71 2.76
CA LEU A 107 6.35 4.30 4.09
C LEU A 107 6.51 3.25 5.20
N SER A 108 5.88 2.09 5.05
CA SER A 108 6.04 0.97 5.99
C SER A 108 7.51 0.53 6.13
N LEU A 109 8.24 0.40 5.01
CA LEU A 109 9.66 0.06 5.02
C LEU A 109 10.50 1.09 5.75
N LEU A 110 10.30 2.38 5.48
CA LEU A 110 11.03 3.46 6.14
C LEU A 110 10.82 3.45 7.65
N ILE A 111 9.58 3.26 8.10
CA ILE A 111 9.25 3.14 9.52
C ILE A 111 9.93 1.91 10.13
N SER A 112 9.83 0.74 9.49
CA SER A 112 10.43 -0.50 10.00
C SER A 112 11.97 -0.42 10.06
N ILE A 113 12.62 0.26 9.11
CA ILE A 113 14.07 0.49 9.13
C ILE A 113 14.46 1.41 10.28
N GLY A 114 13.75 2.53 10.46
CA GLY A 114 13.99 3.47 11.56
C GLY A 114 13.84 2.80 12.94
N LEU A 115 12.82 1.96 13.11
CA LEU A 115 12.62 1.20 14.34
C LEU A 115 13.71 0.15 14.58
N ARG A 116 14.15 -0.57 13.55
CA ARG A 116 15.27 -1.53 13.66
C ARG A 116 16.55 -0.86 14.12
N TRP A 117 16.87 0.32 13.60
CA TRP A 117 18.07 1.06 13.98
C TRP A 117 18.06 1.49 15.47
N ARG A 118 16.86 1.77 16.02
CA ARG A 118 16.71 2.06 17.45
C ARG A 118 16.89 0.80 18.29
N VAL A 119 16.29 -0.33 17.89
CA VAL A 119 16.41 -1.60 18.60
C VAL A 119 17.85 -2.11 18.63
N SER A 120 18.60 -1.98 17.52
CA SER A 120 20.01 -2.41 17.46
C SER A 120 20.93 -1.64 18.40
N LYS A 121 20.59 -0.38 18.75
CA LYS A 121 21.31 0.42 19.75
C LYS A 121 21.00 0.02 21.20
N ILE A 122 19.90 -0.66 21.46
CA ILE A 122 19.50 -1.10 22.82
C ILE A 122 20.15 -2.46 23.14
N SER A 123 20.47 -3.26 22.11
CA SER A 123 21.10 -4.58 22.25
C SER A 123 22.64 -4.56 22.22
N ALA A 124 23.26 -3.39 22.09
CA ALA A 124 24.71 -3.17 22.10
C ALA A 124 25.11 -2.49 23.41
#